data_AF-A0A921G202-F1
#
_entry.id   AF-A0A921G202-F1
#
_cell.length_a   1.000
_cell.length_b   1.000
_cell.length_c   1.000
_cell.angle_alpha   90.00
_cell.angle_beta   90.00
_cell.angle_gamma   90.00
#
_symmetry.space_group_name_H-M   'P 1'
#
loop_
_entity.id
_entity.type
_entity.pdbx_description
1 polymer ?
#
loop_
_entity_poly.entity_id
_entity_poly.type
_entity_poly.pdbx_seq_one_letter_code
_entity_poly.pdbx_strand_id
1 'polypeptide(L)' 'MGNIILIQHCQSAHHINNMSGGWTDTPLTDLGRKQAKLIGDKLKEEIEDSNEYA' A
#
# COMPACT_ATOMS: atom_id res chain seq x y z
N MET A 1 -18.52 3.93 -15.70
CA MET A 1 -18.73 4.01 -14.23
C MET A 1 -17.34 4.01 -13.63
N GLY A 2 -16.98 4.92 -12.72
CA GLY A 2 -15.60 4.96 -12.19
C GLY A 2 -15.35 3.90 -11.12
N ASN A 3 -14.18 3.27 -11.13
CA ASN A 3 -13.74 2.36 -10.07
C ASN A 3 -12.92 3.12 -9.01
N ILE A 4 -13.18 2.86 -7.74
CA ILE A 4 -12.38 3.38 -6.62
C ILE A 4 -11.67 2.19 -5.95
N ILE A 5 -10.35 2.26 -5.84
CA ILE A 5 -9.52 1.26 -5.17
C ILE A 5 -9.03 1.86 -3.84
N LEU A 6 -9.28 1.16 -2.74
CA LEU A 6 -8.86 1.57 -1.39
C LEU A 6 -7.70 0.69 -0.92
N ILE A 7 -6.64 1.31 -0.38
CA ILE A 7 -5.43 0.61 0.07
C ILE A 7 -5.03 1.15 1.44
N GLN A 8 -4.83 0.26 2.41
CA GLN A 8 -4.24 0.60 3.69
C GLN A 8 -2.72 0.77 3.56
N HIS A 9 -2.12 1.70 4.30
CA HIS A 9 -0.66 1.82 4.35
C HIS A 9 -0.01 0.50 4.84
N CYS A 10 1.19 0.23 4.34
CA CYS A 10 1.92 -0.99 4.66
C CYS A 10 2.50 -0.97 6.08
N GLN A 11 3.22 -2.03 6.45
CA GLN A 11 3.79 -2.13 7.79
C GLN A 11 4.75 -0.98 8.11
N SER A 12 4.40 -0.17 9.10
CA SER A 12 5.21 0.88 9.71
C SER A 12 5.98 0.36 10.93
N ALA A 13 6.94 1.15 11.40
CA ALA A 13 7.68 0.87 12.63
C ALA A 13 6.76 0.76 13.86
N HIS A 14 5.65 1.52 13.93
CA HIS A 14 4.78 1.49 15.09
C HIS A 14 4.07 0.14 15.28
N HIS A 15 3.75 -0.56 14.18
CA HIS A 15 3.12 -1.88 14.25
C HIS A 15 3.96 -2.95 14.96
N ILE A 16 5.30 -2.83 14.89
CA ILE A 16 6.21 -3.86 15.42
C ILE A 16 6.88 -3.47 16.75
N ASN A 17 6.77 -2.20 17.15
CA ASN A 17 7.45 -1.65 18.32
C ASN A 17 6.52 -1.42 19.52
N ASN A 18 5.32 -2.01 19.53
CA ASN A 18 4.29 -1.77 20.56
C ASN A 18 3.95 -0.28 20.72
N MET A 19 3.92 0.46 19.60
CA MET A 19 3.60 1.89 19.59
C MET A 19 2.25 2.12 18.91
N SER A 20 1.50 3.10 19.39
CA SER A 20 0.37 3.65 18.65
C SER A 20 0.89 4.57 17.54
N GLY A 21 0.45 4.38 16.30
CA GLY A 21 0.83 5.25 15.18
C GLY A 21 0.24 6.66 15.30
N GLY A 22 -1.08 6.75 15.55
CA GLY A 22 -1.77 8.03 15.75
C GLY A 22 -1.42 9.06 14.67
N TRP A 23 -0.99 10.24 15.10
CA TRP A 23 -0.53 11.33 14.24
C TRP A 23 0.99 11.35 14.05
N THR A 24 1.70 10.36 14.60
CA THR A 24 3.16 10.28 14.51
C THR A 24 3.56 9.72 13.16
N ASP A 25 4.37 10.49 12.43
CA ASP A 25 4.94 10.06 11.15
C ASP A 25 6.04 9.01 11.37
N THR A 26 5.65 7.74 11.28
CA THR A 26 6.58 6.61 11.46
C THR A 26 6.90 5.97 10.11
N PRO A 27 8.17 5.66 9.84
CA PRO A 27 8.56 5.11 8.54
C PRO A 27 8.04 3.68 8.35
N LEU A 28 7.93 3.26 7.10
CA LEU A 28 7.75 1.86 6.75
C LEU A 28 8.96 1.02 7.19
N THR A 29 8.70 -0.23 7.59
CA THR A 29 9.75 -1.24 7.77
C THR A 29 10.28 -1.70 6.41
N ASP A 30 11.35 -2.52 6.40
CA ASP A 30 11.79 -3.19 5.16
C ASP A 30 10.68 -4.08 4.58
N LEU A 31 9.92 -4.75 5.45
CA LEU A 31 8.74 -5.52 5.04
C LEU A 31 7.67 -4.60 4.45
N GLY A 32 7.38 -3.45 5.10
CA GLY A 32 6.43 -2.47 4.60
C GLY A 32 6.78 -1.93 3.22
N ARG A 33 8.07 -1.66 2.96
CA ARG A 33 8.54 -1.26 1.62
C ARG A 33 8.34 -2.35 0.57
N LYS A 34 8.62 -3.61 0.91
CA LYS A 34 8.37 -4.76 0.02
C LYS A 34 6.89 -4.95 -0.26
N GLN A 35 6.03 -4.81 0.76
CA GLN A 35 4.58 -4.83 0.61
C GLN A 35 4.10 -3.74 -0.35
N ALA A 36 4.57 -2.50 -0.19
CA ALA A 36 4.21 -1.38 -1.07
C ALA A 36 4.61 -1.66 -2.53
N LYS A 37 5.80 -2.23 -2.76
CA LYS A 37 6.24 -2.63 -4.11
C LYS A 37 5.33 -3.70 -4.72
N LEU A 38 5.01 -4.75 -3.96
CA LEU A 38 4.15 -5.85 -4.43
C LEU A 38 2.72 -5.37 -4.73
N ILE A 39 2.18 -4.47 -3.89
CA ILE A 39 0.88 -3.84 -4.16
C ILE A 39 0.95 -3.05 -5.46
N GLY A 40 1.98 -2.23 -5.66
CA GLY A 40 2.16 -1.46 -6.90
C GLY A 40 2.25 -2.35 -8.14
N ASP A 41 3.00 -3.46 -8.07
CA ASP A 41 3.11 -4.43 -9.16
C ASP A 41 1.76 -5.07 -9.47
N LYS A 42 1.01 -5.48 -8.43
CA LYS A 42 -0.31 -6.09 -8.61
C LYS A 42 -1.32 -5.09 -9.19
N LEU A 43 -1.35 -3.85 -8.70
CA LEU A 43 -2.25 -2.83 -9.24
C LEU A 43 -1.96 -2.51 -10.69
N LYS A 44 -0.69 -2.52 -11.09
CA LYS A 44 -0.32 -2.32 -12.49
C LYS A 44 -0.98 -3.39 -13.37
N GLU A 45 -0.86 -4.67 -12.99
CA GLU A 45 -1.51 -5.77 -13.69
C GLU A 45 -3.04 -5.59 -13.74
N GLU A 46 -3.68 -5.29 -12.61
CA GLU A 46 -5.14 -5.13 -12.53
C GLU A 46 -5.66 -3.95 -13.36
N ILE A 47 -4.90 -2.84 -13.42
CA ILE A 47 -5.27 -1.65 -14.20
C ILE A 47 -5.04 -1.90 -15.71
N GLU A 48 -3.97 -2.61 -16.08
CA GLU A 48 -3.70 -2.99 -17.48
C GLU A 48 -4.72 -4.03 -17.99
N ASP A 49 -5.09 -5.01 -17.16
CA ASP A 49 -6.08 -6.04 -17.50
C ASP A 49 -7.51 -5.48 -17.60
N SER A 50 -7.82 -4.40 -16.86
CA SER A 50 -9.15 -3.78 -16.86
C SER A 50 -9.44 -2.84 -18.04
N ASN A 51 -8.49 -2.67 -18.98
CA ASN A 51 -8.58 -1.97 -20.27
C ASN A 51 -9.94 -1.30 -20.65
N GLU A 52 -10.31 -0.26 -19.89
CA GLU A 52 -11.23 0.81 -20.30
C GLU A 52 -10.43 2.11 -20.63
N TYR A 53 -9.08 2.05 -20.63
CA TYR A 53 -8.21 3.23 -20.84
C TYR A 53 -6.97 3.01 -21.74
N ALA A 54 -6.92 1.93 -22.54
CA ALA A 54 -5.98 1.82 -23.67
C ALA A 54 -6.53 2.47 -24.95
#